data_AF-A0A6G0VS23-F1
#
_entry.id   AF-A0A6G0VS23-F1
#
_cell.length_a   1.000
_cell.length_b   1.000
_cell.length_c   1.000
_cell.angle_alpha   90.00
_cell.angle_beta   90.00
_cell.angle_gamma   90.00
#
_symmetry.space_group_name_H-M   'P 1'
#
loop_
_entity.id
_entity.type
_entity.pdbx_description
1 polymer ?
#
loop_
_entity_poly.entity_id
_entity_poly.type
_entity_poly.pdbx_seq_one_letter_code
_entity_poly.pdbx_strand_id
1 'polypeptide(L)'
;MMSKRRSKNVSDEERNVLLQLIQPHLSVIENIKTDGATNKMKCSVWESITTNYNALQTTGPRTSSQLKALFDVMKRKTRKDKSSEKVNSYIHQTAVKTEREKDLMLDLISENKLSVDSFASSDIQANAWNTISEAYNQLQTSGIKTIDELKTMNQLLYKSAKSDLNNEK
;
A
#
# COMPACT_ATOMS: atom_id res chain seq x y z
N MET A 1 -38.73 -19.67 -21.74
CA MET A 1 -37.30 -19.40 -21.44
C MET A 1 -37.05 -19.72 -19.97
N MET A 2 -36.17 -20.68 -19.63
CA MET A 2 -35.83 -20.98 -18.23
C MET A 2 -35.03 -19.83 -17.63
N SER A 3 -35.57 -19.23 -16.56
CA SER A 3 -34.84 -18.28 -15.72
C SER A 3 -33.64 -18.98 -15.09
N LYS A 4 -32.42 -18.60 -15.51
CA LYS A 4 -31.17 -19.11 -14.98
C LYS A 4 -31.01 -18.53 -13.56
N ARG A 5 -31.47 -19.25 -12.55
CA ARG A 5 -31.32 -18.83 -11.14
C ARG A 5 -29.84 -18.53 -10.88
N ARG A 6 -29.53 -17.31 -10.44
CA ARG A 6 -28.17 -16.89 -10.11
C ARG A 6 -27.63 -17.84 -9.04
N SER A 7 -26.48 -18.45 -9.31
CA SER A 7 -25.84 -19.30 -8.32
C SER A 7 -25.46 -18.48 -7.09
N LYS A 8 -25.59 -19.03 -5.88
CA LYS A 8 -25.18 -18.38 -4.64
C LYS A 8 -23.72 -17.91 -4.71
N ASN A 9 -23.36 -16.85 -3.99
CA ASN A 9 -21.97 -16.41 -3.91
C ASN A 9 -21.15 -17.45 -3.15
N VAL A 10 -19.91 -17.69 -3.58
CA VAL A 10 -18.98 -18.59 -2.89
C VAL A 10 -18.50 -17.91 -1.61
N SER A 11 -18.55 -18.62 -0.48
CA SER A 11 -18.07 -18.10 0.82
C SER A 11 -16.54 -18.07 0.89
N ASP A 12 -15.97 -17.41 1.90
CA ASP A 12 -14.53 -17.39 2.09
C ASP A 12 -13.99 -18.76 2.54
N GLU A 13 -14.77 -19.51 3.30
CA GLU A 13 -14.47 -20.90 3.67
C GLU A 13 -14.41 -21.79 2.43
N GLU A 14 -15.36 -21.65 1.51
CA GLU A 14 -15.35 -22.40 0.25
C GLU A 14 -14.18 -22.00 -0.65
N ARG A 15 -13.79 -20.73 -0.68
CA ARG A 15 -12.56 -20.29 -1.35
C ARG A 15 -11.33 -20.97 -0.74
N ASN A 16 -11.27 -21.08 0.58
CA ASN A 16 -10.19 -21.76 1.28
C ASN A 16 -10.14 -23.26 0.98
N VAL A 17 -11.30 -23.94 0.96
CA VAL A 17 -11.39 -25.36 0.53
C VAL A 17 -10.87 -25.52 -0.90
N LEU A 18 -11.24 -24.65 -1.82
CA LEU A 18 -10.73 -24.69 -3.19
C LEU A 18 -9.20 -24.53 -3.25
N LEU A 19 -8.63 -23.61 -2.46
CA LEU A 19 -7.18 -23.42 -2.39
C LEU A 19 -6.46 -24.65 -1.83
N GLN A 20 -7.00 -25.27 -0.78
CA GLN A 20 -6.46 -26.50 -0.19
C GLN A 20 -6.45 -27.66 -1.20
N LEU A 21 -7.50 -27.79 -2.01
CA LEU A 21 -7.59 -28.82 -3.05
C LEU A 21 -6.64 -28.54 -4.23
N ILE A 22 -6.38 -27.27 -4.55
CA ILE A 22 -5.47 -26.85 -5.63
C ILE A 22 -4.00 -26.99 -5.23
N GLN A 23 -3.67 -26.72 -3.95
CA GLN A 23 -2.29 -26.60 -3.48
C GLN A 23 -1.39 -27.82 -3.85
N PRO A 24 -1.83 -29.09 -3.69
CA PRO A 24 -1.03 -30.25 -4.10
C PRO A 24 -0.79 -30.36 -5.61
N HIS A 25 -1.63 -29.70 -6.42
CA HIS A 25 -1.63 -29.80 -7.88
C HIS A 25 -1.16 -28.51 -8.59
N LEU A 26 -0.64 -27.53 -7.83
CA LEU A 26 -0.18 -26.24 -8.36
C LEU A 26 0.81 -26.39 -9.51
N SER A 27 1.77 -27.31 -9.41
CA SER A 27 2.78 -27.56 -10.45
C SER A 27 2.19 -27.98 -11.80
N VAL A 28 1.04 -28.67 -11.78
CA VAL A 28 0.33 -29.09 -13.00
C VAL A 28 -0.59 -27.97 -13.50
N ILE A 29 -1.31 -27.31 -12.59
CA ILE A 29 -2.28 -26.26 -12.93
C ILE A 29 -1.59 -25.02 -13.49
N GLU A 30 -0.46 -24.62 -12.92
CA GLU A 30 0.31 -23.44 -13.34
C GLU A 30 1.34 -23.73 -14.43
N ASN A 31 1.44 -24.98 -14.89
CA ASN A 31 2.34 -25.33 -15.98
C ASN A 31 1.98 -24.51 -17.24
N ILE A 32 2.97 -23.86 -17.86
CA ILE A 32 2.77 -23.01 -19.04
C ILE A 32 2.63 -23.83 -20.33
N LYS A 33 3.08 -25.10 -20.34
CA LYS A 33 3.02 -25.97 -21.52
C LYS A 33 1.58 -26.20 -21.99
N THR A 34 1.41 -26.20 -23.30
CA THR A 34 0.13 -26.32 -24.00
C THR A 34 0.04 -27.57 -24.87
N ASP A 35 0.94 -28.53 -24.71
CA ASP A 35 0.89 -29.80 -25.43
C ASP A 35 -0.34 -30.64 -25.04
N GLY A 36 -0.76 -31.54 -25.92
CA GLY A 36 -1.98 -32.33 -25.74
C GLY A 36 -1.97 -33.20 -24.47
N ALA A 37 -0.82 -33.75 -24.09
CA ALA A 37 -0.68 -34.57 -22.89
C ALA A 37 -0.81 -33.72 -21.61
N THR A 38 -0.13 -32.57 -21.56
CA THR A 38 -0.22 -31.62 -20.45
C THR A 38 -1.64 -31.06 -20.31
N ASN A 39 -2.31 -30.74 -21.41
CA ASN A 39 -3.69 -30.25 -21.35
C ASN A 39 -4.66 -31.32 -20.83
N LYS A 40 -4.51 -32.57 -21.26
CA LYS A 40 -5.30 -33.69 -20.74
C LYS A 40 -5.07 -33.90 -19.25
N MET A 41 -3.82 -33.79 -18.80
CA MET A 41 -3.46 -33.89 -17.38
C MET A 41 -4.09 -32.76 -16.55
N LYS A 42 -4.01 -31.51 -17.03
CA LYS A 42 -4.68 -30.37 -16.39
C LYS A 42 -6.19 -30.57 -16.31
N CYS A 43 -6.83 -31.05 -17.37
CA CYS A 43 -8.26 -31.33 -17.36
C CYS A 43 -8.63 -32.37 -16.30
N SER A 44 -7.91 -33.50 -16.26
CA SER A 44 -8.12 -34.56 -15.26
C SER A 44 -7.95 -34.05 -13.81
N VAL A 45 -6.89 -33.28 -13.55
CA VAL A 45 -6.67 -32.65 -12.25
C VAL A 45 -7.83 -31.74 -11.86
N TRP A 46 -8.30 -30.90 -12.79
CA TRP A 46 -9.42 -30.01 -12.52
C TRP A 46 -10.75 -30.75 -12.31
N GLU A 47 -10.97 -31.87 -12.98
CA GLU A 47 -12.13 -32.75 -12.76
C GLU A 47 -12.09 -33.39 -11.37
N SER A 48 -10.93 -33.87 -10.93
CA SER A 48 -10.70 -34.39 -9.58
C SER A 48 -10.98 -33.32 -8.52
N ILE A 49 -10.41 -32.12 -8.68
CA ILE A 49 -10.66 -30.98 -7.78
C ILE A 49 -12.14 -30.61 -7.76
N THR A 50 -12.81 -30.61 -8.92
CA THR A 50 -14.24 -30.31 -8.99
C THR A 50 -15.07 -31.33 -8.22
N THR A 51 -14.73 -32.61 -8.33
CA THR A 51 -15.41 -33.70 -7.60
C THR A 51 -15.25 -33.53 -6.10
N ASN A 52 -14.01 -33.32 -5.64
CA ASN A 52 -13.71 -33.14 -4.22
C ASN A 52 -14.34 -31.85 -3.65
N TYR A 53 -14.29 -30.75 -4.40
CA TYR A 53 -14.93 -29.51 -4.01
C TYR A 53 -16.45 -29.68 -3.89
N ASN A 54 -17.08 -30.34 -4.87
CA ASN A 54 -18.53 -30.53 -4.87
C ASN A 54 -19.03 -31.46 -3.77
N ALA A 55 -18.16 -32.33 -3.23
CA ALA A 55 -18.45 -33.15 -2.06
C ALA A 55 -18.39 -32.35 -0.74
N LEU A 56 -17.65 -31.23 -0.70
CA LEU A 56 -17.42 -30.43 0.50
C LEU A 56 -18.19 -29.09 0.52
N GLN A 57 -18.68 -28.65 -0.64
CA GLN A 57 -19.36 -27.35 -0.77
C GLN A 57 -20.69 -27.29 -0.03
N THR A 58 -21.11 -26.07 0.29
CA THR A 58 -22.41 -25.78 0.94
C THR A 58 -23.31 -24.86 0.12
N THR A 59 -22.77 -24.14 -0.88
CA THR A 59 -23.52 -23.13 -1.66
C THR A 59 -24.09 -23.64 -2.98
N GLY A 60 -23.78 -24.87 -3.36
CA GLY A 60 -24.22 -25.59 -4.55
C GLY A 60 -23.05 -26.12 -5.40
N PRO A 61 -23.25 -27.20 -6.17
CA PRO A 61 -22.21 -27.79 -7.01
C PRO A 61 -21.76 -26.83 -8.11
N ARG A 62 -20.48 -26.94 -8.49
CA ARG A 62 -19.81 -26.10 -9.48
C ARG A 62 -19.20 -26.94 -10.59
N THR A 63 -19.06 -26.33 -11.74
CA THR A 63 -18.32 -26.92 -12.86
C THR A 63 -16.84 -26.57 -12.76
N SER A 64 -16.00 -27.41 -13.38
CA SER A 64 -14.55 -27.16 -13.51
C SER A 64 -14.23 -25.77 -14.06
N SER A 65 -15.01 -25.30 -15.06
CA SER A 65 -14.84 -23.95 -15.62
C SER A 65 -15.10 -22.84 -14.59
N GLN A 66 -16.10 -23.00 -13.72
CA GLN A 66 -16.40 -22.02 -12.67
C GLN A 66 -15.31 -21.98 -11.60
N LEU A 67 -14.77 -23.13 -11.20
CA LEU A 67 -13.69 -23.20 -10.21
C LEU A 67 -12.37 -22.65 -10.76
N LYS A 68 -12.06 -22.90 -12.03
CA LYS A 68 -10.95 -22.25 -12.76
C LYS A 68 -11.08 -20.73 -12.73
N ALA A 69 -12.23 -20.21 -13.13
CA ALA A 69 -12.48 -18.77 -13.14
C ALA A 69 -12.38 -18.16 -11.73
N LEU A 70 -12.90 -18.85 -10.71
CA LEU A 70 -12.79 -18.42 -9.32
C LEU A 70 -11.31 -18.36 -8.87
N PHE A 71 -10.53 -19.39 -9.17
CA PHE A 71 -9.10 -19.42 -8.88
C PHE A 71 -8.34 -18.29 -9.58
N ASP A 72 -8.64 -18.01 -10.84
CA ASP A 72 -8.03 -16.90 -11.58
C ASP A 72 -8.40 -15.52 -11.00
N VAL A 73 -9.63 -15.35 -10.53
CA VAL A 73 -10.05 -14.14 -9.82
C VAL A 73 -9.28 -14.00 -8.51
N MET A 74 -9.17 -15.07 -7.72
CA MET A 74 -8.41 -15.07 -6.46
C MET A 74 -6.93 -14.72 -6.71
N LYS A 75 -6.29 -15.35 -7.70
CA LYS A 75 -4.91 -15.04 -8.10
C LYS A 75 -4.71 -13.57 -8.47
N ARG A 76 -5.63 -13.00 -9.26
CA ARG A 76 -5.58 -11.58 -9.64
C ARG A 76 -5.74 -10.67 -8.44
N LYS A 77 -6.69 -10.98 -7.55
CA LYS A 77 -6.91 -10.23 -6.31
C LYS A 77 -5.67 -10.23 -5.42
N THR A 78 -5.06 -11.39 -5.17
CA THR A 78 -3.83 -11.49 -4.36
C THR A 78 -2.67 -10.67 -4.96
N ARG A 79 -2.51 -10.67 -6.29
CA ARG A 79 -1.47 -9.84 -6.95
C ARG A 79 -1.73 -8.34 -6.76
N LYS A 80 -2.99 -7.91 -6.89
CA LYS A 80 -3.39 -6.53 -6.67
C LYS A 80 -3.13 -6.12 -5.22
N ASP A 81 -3.58 -6.93 -4.27
CA ASP A 81 -3.46 -6.65 -2.84
C ASP A 81 -1.97 -6.53 -2.43
N LYS A 82 -1.10 -7.43 -2.90
CA LYS A 82 0.37 -7.33 -2.71
C LYS A 82 0.98 -6.07 -3.32
N SER A 83 0.49 -5.64 -4.48
CA SER A 83 0.95 -4.40 -5.11
C SER A 83 0.53 -3.17 -4.31
N SER A 84 -0.71 -3.15 -3.84
CA SER A 84 -1.26 -2.06 -3.02
C SER A 84 -0.54 -1.95 -1.67
N GLU A 85 -0.23 -3.08 -1.03
CA GLU A 85 0.52 -3.11 0.23
C GLU A 85 1.91 -2.47 0.09
N LYS A 86 2.64 -2.78 -0.98
CA LYS A 86 3.94 -2.15 -1.27
C LYS A 86 3.83 -0.63 -1.45
N VAL A 87 2.82 -0.17 -2.16
CA VAL A 87 2.57 1.27 -2.37
C VAL A 87 2.23 1.96 -1.05
N ASN A 88 1.33 1.37 -0.24
CA ASN A 88 0.94 1.93 1.04
C ASN A 88 2.13 1.99 2.02
N SER A 89 2.96 0.95 2.05
CA SER A 89 4.20 0.94 2.84
C SER A 89 5.16 2.06 2.44
N TYR A 90 5.34 2.27 1.13
CA TYR A 90 6.17 3.36 0.62
C TYR A 90 5.61 4.73 1.01
N ILE A 91 4.30 4.95 0.78
CA ILE A 91 3.62 6.20 1.15
C ILE A 91 3.76 6.48 2.64
N HIS A 92 3.52 5.48 3.49
CA HIS A 92 3.67 5.61 4.94
C HIS A 92 5.11 5.97 5.32
N GLN A 93 6.11 5.31 4.74
CA GLN A 93 7.51 5.65 5.01
C GLN A 93 7.84 7.09 4.58
N THR A 94 7.35 7.54 3.43
CA THR A 94 7.57 8.92 2.96
C THR A 94 6.87 9.96 3.86
N ALA A 95 5.65 9.67 4.31
CA ALA A 95 4.90 10.54 5.21
C ALA A 95 5.63 10.69 6.56
N VAL A 96 6.06 9.57 7.16
CA VAL A 96 6.80 9.58 8.44
C VAL A 96 8.15 10.31 8.31
N LYS A 97 8.86 10.18 7.18
CA LYS A 97 10.08 10.97 6.93
C LYS A 97 9.77 12.47 6.88
N THR A 98 8.69 12.83 6.19
CA THR A 98 8.25 14.23 6.06
C THR A 98 7.83 14.82 7.41
N GLU A 99 7.18 14.03 8.27
CA GLU A 99 6.76 14.47 9.60
C GLU A 99 7.95 14.75 10.51
N ARG A 100 8.93 13.83 10.59
CA ARG A 100 10.17 14.10 11.35
C ARG A 100 10.94 15.30 10.85
N GLU A 101 10.97 15.52 9.54
CA GLU A 101 11.60 16.70 8.93
C GLU A 101 10.91 18.00 9.34
N LYS A 102 9.59 17.97 9.58
CA LYS A 102 8.83 19.12 10.08
C LYS A 102 9.10 19.35 11.57
N ASP A 103 9.11 18.29 12.37
CA ASP A 103 9.39 18.37 13.82
C ASP A 103 10.79 18.92 14.06
N LEU A 104 11.79 18.41 13.35
CA LEU A 104 13.17 18.92 13.38
C LEU A 104 13.23 20.42 13.06
N MET A 105 12.44 20.86 12.08
CA MET A 105 12.38 22.29 11.72
C MET A 105 11.77 23.12 12.85
N LEU A 106 10.71 22.63 13.49
CA LEU A 106 10.06 23.31 14.62
C LEU A 106 11.01 23.44 15.81
N ASP A 107 11.73 22.37 16.15
CA ASP A 107 12.69 22.35 17.25
C ASP A 107 13.81 23.38 17.02
N LEU A 108 14.44 23.36 15.84
CA LEU A 108 15.52 24.30 15.50
C LEU A 108 15.07 25.77 15.47
N ILE A 109 13.85 26.03 14.96
CA ILE A 109 13.23 27.37 15.01
C ILE A 109 13.00 27.79 16.46
N SER A 110 12.54 26.87 17.31
CA SER A 110 12.25 27.16 18.72
C SER A 110 13.52 27.52 19.50
N GLU A 111 14.62 26.81 19.26
CA GLU A 111 15.93 27.06 19.88
C GLU A 111 16.52 28.42 19.45
N ASN A 112 16.24 28.85 18.22
CA ASN A 112 16.78 30.08 17.64
C ASN A 112 15.74 31.22 17.54
N LYS A 113 14.62 31.10 18.26
CA LYS A 113 13.42 31.93 18.08
C LYS A 113 13.68 33.43 18.10
N LEU A 114 14.50 33.90 19.04
CA LEU A 114 14.81 35.34 19.19
C LEU A 114 15.66 35.89 18.03
N SER A 115 16.50 35.05 17.44
CA SER A 115 17.42 35.44 16.36
C SER A 115 16.75 35.38 14.98
N VAL A 116 15.70 34.58 14.84
CA VAL A 116 14.90 34.44 13.60
C VAL A 116 13.74 35.45 13.54
N ASP A 117 13.42 36.12 14.65
CA ASP A 117 12.34 37.10 14.72
C ASP A 117 12.57 38.26 13.74
N SER A 118 11.49 38.71 13.07
CA SER A 118 11.45 39.92 12.23
C SER A 118 12.03 41.19 12.86
N PHE A 119 12.06 41.28 14.19
CA PHE A 119 12.62 42.42 14.92
C PHE A 119 14.15 42.33 15.13
N ALA A 120 14.78 41.19 14.85
CA ALA A 120 16.23 41.02 14.94
C ALA A 120 16.95 41.72 13.76
N SER A 121 18.21 42.13 13.97
CA SER A 121 19.03 42.69 12.91
C SER A 121 19.18 41.71 11.74
N SER A 122 19.29 42.23 10.52
CA SER A 122 19.49 41.43 9.29
C SER A 122 20.67 40.47 9.42
N ASP A 123 21.76 40.89 10.05
CA ASP A 123 22.96 40.04 10.23
C ASP A 123 22.71 38.90 11.23
N ILE A 124 21.91 39.16 12.28
CA ILE A 124 21.53 38.17 13.30
C ILE A 124 20.62 37.12 12.69
N GLN A 125 19.64 37.55 11.88
CA GLN A 125 18.77 36.63 11.15
C GLN A 125 19.56 35.77 10.14
N ALA A 126 20.47 36.38 9.37
CA ALA A 126 21.29 35.65 8.41
C ALA A 126 22.12 34.55 9.09
N ASN A 127 22.77 34.88 10.22
CA ASN A 127 23.54 33.91 11.00
C ASN A 127 22.65 32.80 11.56
N ALA A 128 21.48 33.13 12.11
CA ALA A 128 20.55 32.14 12.63
C ALA A 128 20.07 31.16 11.55
N TRP A 129 19.74 31.64 10.36
CA TRP A 129 19.33 30.78 9.24
C TRP A 129 20.47 29.91 8.71
N ASN A 130 21.72 30.39 8.73
CA ASN A 130 22.89 29.56 8.41
C ASN A 130 23.05 28.44 9.45
N THR A 131 22.98 28.75 10.74
CA THR A 131 23.05 27.75 11.82
C THR A 131 21.93 26.72 11.73
N ILE A 132 20.69 27.16 11.53
CA ILE A 132 19.55 26.25 11.34
C ILE A 132 19.75 25.38 10.11
N SER A 133 20.23 25.95 9.00
CA SER A 133 20.47 25.20 7.76
C SER A 133 21.56 24.14 7.93
N GLU A 134 22.66 24.47 8.59
CA GLU A 134 23.72 23.50 8.90
C GLU A 134 23.21 22.39 9.81
N ALA A 135 22.56 22.74 10.92
CA ALA A 135 22.03 21.76 11.88
C ALA A 135 20.96 20.87 11.25
N TYR A 136 20.04 21.46 10.49
CA TYR A 136 18.99 20.73 9.79
C TYR A 136 19.57 19.72 8.79
N ASN A 137 20.53 20.14 7.98
CA ASN A 137 21.15 19.28 6.97
C ASN A 137 22.03 18.19 7.58
N GLN A 138 22.60 18.40 8.77
CA GLN A 138 23.29 17.34 9.52
C GLN A 138 22.33 16.28 10.07
N LEU A 139 21.12 16.67 10.43
CA LEU A 139 20.14 15.80 11.10
C LEU A 139 19.12 15.17 10.13
N GLN A 140 18.92 15.74 8.95
CA GLN A 140 17.97 15.21 7.98
C GLN A 140 18.53 14.08 7.10
N THR A 141 17.64 13.30 6.48
CA THR A 141 18.01 12.07 5.75
C THR A 141 17.60 12.07 4.27
N SER A 142 16.95 13.13 3.76
CA SER A 142 16.40 13.19 2.40
C SER A 142 17.18 14.08 1.42
N GLY A 143 18.40 14.51 1.77
CA GLY A 143 19.28 15.35 0.94
C GLY A 143 19.61 16.70 1.58
N ILE A 144 20.39 17.54 0.91
CA ILE A 144 20.70 18.90 1.42
C ILE A 144 19.53 19.82 1.04
N LYS A 145 18.98 20.53 2.02
CA LYS A 145 18.02 21.62 1.82
C LYS A 145 18.72 22.97 1.87
N THR A 146 18.34 23.85 0.97
CA THR A 146 18.77 25.25 0.94
C THR A 146 18.03 26.08 2.00
N ILE A 147 18.61 27.21 2.39
CA ILE A 147 17.99 28.13 3.35
C ILE A 147 16.60 28.58 2.89
N ASP A 148 16.41 28.84 1.59
CA ASP A 148 15.13 29.29 1.05
C ASP A 148 14.05 28.20 1.12
N GLU A 149 14.44 26.93 0.92
CA GLU A 149 13.54 25.79 1.13
C GLU A 149 13.14 25.65 2.60
N LEU A 150 14.08 25.85 3.53
CA LEU A 150 13.81 25.81 4.98
C LEU A 150 12.88 26.95 5.41
N LYS A 151 13.09 28.17 4.89
CA LYS A 151 12.20 29.31 5.11
C LYS A 151 10.80 29.03 4.57
N THR A 152 10.70 28.45 3.37
CA THR A 152 9.41 28.07 2.77
C THR A 152 8.69 27.02 3.60
N MET A 153 9.41 25.98 4.05
CA MET A 153 8.87 24.94 4.93
C MET A 153 8.36 25.51 6.25
N ASN A 154 9.12 26.41 6.88
CA ASN A 154 8.69 27.11 8.09
C ASN A 154 7.41 27.93 7.86
N GLN A 155 7.33 28.70 6.76
CA GLN A 155 6.12 29.46 6.42
C GLN A 155 4.90 28.55 6.21
N LEU A 156 5.08 27.38 5.59
CA LEU A 156 3.99 26.41 5.41
C LEU A 156 3.51 25.84 6.76
N LEU A 157 4.43 25.52 7.67
CA LEU A 157 4.11 25.04 9.02
C LEU A 157 3.30 26.06 9.82
N TYR A 158 3.67 27.34 9.75
CA TYR A 158 2.89 28.41 10.37
C TYR A 158 1.49 28.56 9.77
N LYS A 159 1.35 28.39 8.44
CA LYS A 159 0.05 28.48 7.77
C LYS A 159 -0.87 27.31 8.16
N SER A 160 -0.36 26.09 8.26
CA SER A 160 -1.15 24.93 8.67
C SER A 160 -1.58 25.03 10.14
N ALA A 161 -0.68 25.42 11.05
CA ALA A 161 -1.04 25.60 12.45
C ALA A 161 -2.15 26.66 12.65
N LYS A 162 -2.13 27.72 11.83
CA LYS A 162 -3.16 28.77 11.86
C LYS A 162 -4.49 28.31 11.24
N SER A 163 -4.49 27.43 10.24
CA SER A 163 -5.73 26.89 9.67
C SER A 163 -6.42 25.92 10.62
N ASP A 164 -5.64 25.10 11.35
CA ASP A 164 -6.20 24.11 12.28
C ASP A 164 -6.92 24.80 13.45
N LEU A 165 -6.35 25.88 13.98
CA LEU A 165 -6.97 26.73 15.01
C LEU A 165 -8.27 27.44 14.56
N ASN A 166 -8.44 27.66 13.25
CA ASN A 166 -9.63 28.31 12.70
C ASN A 166 -10.75 27.33 12.36
N ASN A 167 -10.45 26.04 12.20
CA ASN A 167 -11.44 25.00 11.92
C ASN A 167 -12.05 24.38 13.19
N GLU A 168 -11.50 24.68 14.37
CA GLU A 168 -12.04 24.27 15.67
C GLU A 168 -13.01 25.31 16.30
N LYS A 169 -13.36 26.38 15.57
CA LYS A 169 -14.37 27.38 15.98
C LYS A 169 -15.61 27.32 15.09
#